data_AF-A0A7W6R5V2-F1
#
_entry.id   AF-A0A7W6R5V2-F1
#
_cell.length_a   1.000
_cell.length_b   1.000
_cell.length_c   1.000
_cell.angle_alpha   90.00
_cell.angle_beta   90.00
_cell.angle_gamma   90.00
#
_symmetry.space_group_name_H-M   'P 1'
#
loop_
_entity.id
_entity.type
_entity.pdbx_description
1 polymer ?
#
loop_
_entity_poly.entity_id
_entity_poly.type
_entity_poly.pdbx_seq_one_letter_code
_entity_poly.pdbx_strand_id
1 'polypeptide(L)'
;MYQGQMDRLDGNGSKTVDRSEYETFMGTAFGSLDKNKDGSLQSDETVQILTVEQFTLTDADHNGRISRSEFMQRVMADFATADHDRNGNLQ
;
A
#
# COMPACT_ATOMS: atom_id res chain seq x y z
N MET A 1 7.42 -17.36 -8.31
CA MET A 1 6.14 -17.04 -8.96
C MET A 1 5.67 -15.65 -8.50
N TYR A 2 6.47 -14.59 -8.66
CA TYR A 2 6.14 -13.23 -8.17
C TYR A 2 6.17 -12.13 -9.25
N GLN A 3 6.22 -12.50 -10.53
CA GLN A 3 6.36 -11.50 -11.62
C GLN A 3 5.08 -10.71 -11.91
N GLY A 4 3.89 -11.29 -11.70
CA GLY A 4 2.64 -10.65 -12.13
C GLY A 4 2.17 -9.43 -11.32
N GLN A 5 2.67 -9.22 -10.10
CA GLN A 5 2.30 -8.06 -9.26
C GLN A 5 3.29 -6.91 -9.35
N MET A 6 4.57 -7.18 -9.63
CA MET A 6 5.62 -6.17 -9.76
C MET A 6 5.42 -5.26 -10.98
N ASP A 7 4.99 -5.83 -12.13
CA ASP A 7 4.75 -5.07 -13.37
C ASP A 7 3.67 -3.97 -13.24
N ARG A 8 2.80 -4.05 -12.24
CA ARG A 8 1.80 -3.01 -12.00
C ARG A 8 2.33 -1.86 -11.14
N LEU A 9 3.39 -2.10 -10.37
CA LEU A 9 3.98 -1.15 -9.42
C LEU A 9 5.17 -0.41 -10.04
N ASP A 10 5.91 -1.08 -10.93
CA ASP A 10 7.08 -0.54 -11.64
C ASP A 10 6.65 0.36 -12.82
N GLY A 11 6.29 1.60 -12.50
CA GLY A 11 5.85 2.59 -13.49
C GLY A 11 6.96 3.16 -14.39
N ASN A 12 8.23 3.02 -13.99
CA ASN A 12 9.38 3.54 -14.76
C ASN A 12 10.08 2.45 -15.61
N GLY A 13 9.68 1.18 -15.46
CA GLY A 13 10.24 0.05 -16.20
C GLY A 13 11.70 -0.24 -15.81
N SER A 14 12.12 0.17 -14.62
CA SER A 14 13.48 -0.05 -14.11
C SER A 14 13.71 -1.49 -13.68
N LYS A 15 12.67 -2.32 -13.68
CA LYS A 15 12.59 -3.68 -13.13
C LYS A 15 12.74 -3.72 -11.61
N THR A 16 12.73 -2.54 -10.97
CA THR A 16 12.78 -2.39 -9.53
C THR A 16 11.77 -1.34 -9.10
N VAL A 17 11.21 -1.46 -7.92
CA VAL A 17 10.34 -0.41 -7.37
C VAL A 17 11.07 0.28 -6.23
N ASP A 18 11.49 1.52 -6.43
CA ASP A 18 12.10 2.35 -5.38
C ASP A 18 11.05 2.84 -4.38
N ARG A 19 11.48 3.19 -3.16
CA ARG A 19 10.59 3.72 -2.11
C ARG A 19 9.69 4.87 -2.58
N SER A 20 10.26 5.84 -3.31
CA SER A 20 9.51 7.04 -3.77
C SER A 20 8.45 6.69 -4.80
N GLU A 21 8.71 5.72 -5.66
CA GLU A 21 7.76 5.25 -6.65
C GLU A 21 6.65 4.45 -5.99
N TYR A 22 7.02 3.59 -5.05
CA TYR A 22 6.08 2.84 -4.24
C TYR A 22 5.16 3.79 -3.45
N GLU A 23 5.70 4.84 -2.82
CA GLU A 23 4.90 5.87 -2.13
C GLU A 23 3.93 6.59 -3.08
N THR A 24 4.40 6.98 -4.27
CA THR A 24 3.57 7.69 -5.26
C THR A 24 2.46 6.79 -5.78
N PHE A 25 2.78 5.53 -6.07
CA PHE A 25 1.83 4.54 -6.52
C PHE A 25 0.77 4.27 -5.45
N MET A 26 1.21 4.02 -4.21
CA MET A 26 0.33 3.77 -3.07
C MET A 26 -0.54 4.98 -2.75
N GLY A 27 -0.02 6.20 -2.86
CA GLY A 27 -0.83 7.42 -2.74
C GLY A 27 -1.94 7.52 -3.79
N THR A 28 -1.65 7.10 -5.03
CA THR A 28 -2.64 7.06 -6.12
C THR A 28 -3.68 5.94 -5.91
N ALA A 29 -3.23 4.78 -5.43
CA ALA A 29 -4.10 3.67 -5.07
C ALA A 29 -5.04 4.07 -3.92
N PHE A 30 -4.53 4.73 -2.88
CA PHE A 30 -5.32 5.26 -1.77
C PHE A 30 -6.44 6.17 -2.28
N GLY A 31 -6.11 7.16 -3.13
CA GLY A 31 -7.13 8.04 -3.71
C GLY A 31 -8.14 7.35 -4.64
N SER A 32 -7.81 6.16 -5.17
CA SER A 32 -8.72 5.35 -5.99
C SER A 32 -9.67 4.49 -5.14
N LEU A 33 -9.20 4.10 -3.96
CA LEU A 33 -9.95 3.35 -2.94
C LEU A 33 -10.88 4.27 -2.13
N ASP A 34 -10.41 5.49 -1.82
CA ASP A 34 -11.14 6.54 -1.11
C ASP A 34 -12.24 7.10 -2.04
N LYS A 35 -13.39 6.40 -2.08
CA LYS A 35 -14.52 6.72 -2.96
C LYS A 35 -15.22 7.96 -2.48
N ASN A 36 -15.35 8.12 -1.17
CA ASN A 36 -16.01 9.26 -0.56
C ASN A 36 -15.10 10.50 -0.49
N LYS A 37 -13.80 10.34 -0.74
CA LYS A 37 -12.76 11.40 -0.71
C LYS A 37 -12.68 12.09 0.64
N ASP A 38 -12.91 11.34 1.72
CA ASP A 38 -12.84 11.88 3.08
C ASP A 38 -11.41 11.88 3.65
N GLY A 39 -10.45 11.30 2.92
CA GLY A 39 -9.05 11.20 3.33
C GLY A 39 -8.74 10.00 4.22
N SER A 40 -9.69 9.09 4.38
CA SER A 40 -9.56 7.84 5.12
C SER A 40 -10.27 6.70 4.38
N LEU A 41 -9.72 5.49 4.50
CA LEU A 41 -10.32 4.30 3.91
C LEU A 41 -11.12 3.56 4.96
N GLN A 42 -12.41 3.46 4.76
CA GLN A 42 -13.27 2.70 5.66
C GLN A 42 -13.31 1.22 5.28
N SER A 43 -13.78 0.39 6.20
CA SER A 43 -13.94 -1.04 5.96
C SER A 43 -14.85 -1.34 4.76
N ASP A 44 -15.86 -0.51 4.48
CA ASP A 44 -16.76 -0.66 3.34
C ASP A 44 -16.13 -0.27 1.98
N GLU A 45 -15.10 0.57 1.99
CA GLU A 45 -14.35 0.94 0.78
C GLU A 45 -13.25 -0.09 0.49
N THR A 46 -12.73 -0.72 1.54
CA THR A 46 -11.61 -1.67 1.46
C THR A 46 -12.03 -3.13 1.44
N VAL A 47 -13.26 -3.48 1.83
CA VAL A 47 -13.79 -4.86 1.85
C VAL A 47 -13.61 -5.65 0.54
N GLN A 48 -13.54 -4.96 -0.60
CA GLN A 48 -13.31 -5.64 -1.90
C GLN A 48 -11.84 -5.95 -2.18
N ILE A 49 -10.91 -5.35 -1.43
CA ILE A 49 -9.46 -5.36 -1.70
C ILE A 49 -8.70 -5.97 -0.51
N LEU A 50 -9.06 -5.58 0.71
CA LEU A 50 -8.48 -6.01 1.96
C LEU A 50 -9.45 -6.91 2.72
N THR A 51 -8.89 -7.93 3.35
CA THR A 51 -9.62 -8.72 4.35
C THR A 51 -9.76 -7.93 5.64
N VAL A 52 -10.72 -8.30 6.48
CA VAL A 52 -10.92 -7.70 7.82
C VAL A 52 -9.63 -7.76 8.64
N GLU A 53 -8.89 -8.87 8.57
CA GLU A 53 -7.63 -9.02 9.30
C GLU A 53 -6.58 -8.01 8.80
N GLN A 54 -6.41 -7.86 7.49
CA GLN A 54 -5.49 -6.87 6.92
C GLN A 54 -5.91 -5.44 7.23
N PHE A 55 -7.22 -5.18 7.25
CA PHE A 55 -7.76 -3.89 7.65
C PHE A 55 -7.38 -3.57 9.10
N THR A 56 -7.67 -4.48 10.04
CA THR A 56 -7.34 -4.32 11.46
C THR A 56 -5.84 -4.23 11.71
N LEU A 57 -5.01 -4.89 10.90
CA LEU A 57 -3.55 -4.78 10.98
C LEU A 57 -3.04 -3.42 10.46
N THR A 58 -3.82 -2.75 9.61
CA THR A 58 -3.45 -1.44 9.04
C THR A 58 -3.99 -0.29 9.90
N ASP A 59 -5.19 -0.46 10.44
CA ASP A 59 -5.87 0.43 11.39
C ASP A 59 -5.19 0.32 12.77
N ALA A 60 -4.11 1.08 12.95
CA ALA A 60 -3.23 0.99 14.11
C ALA A 60 -3.84 1.66 15.34
N ASP A 61 -4.67 2.69 15.14
CA ASP A 61 -5.41 3.34 16.22
C ASP A 61 -6.76 2.66 16.51
N HIS A 62 -7.15 1.67 15.70
CA HIS A 62 -8.38 0.89 15.81
C HIS A 62 -9.64 1.78 15.78
N ASN A 63 -9.60 2.88 15.03
CA ASN A 63 -10.72 3.80 14.90
C ASN A 63 -11.78 3.31 13.88
N GLY A 64 -11.50 2.20 13.18
CA GLY A 64 -12.38 1.64 12.14
C GLY A 64 -12.18 2.26 10.75
N ARG A 65 -11.12 3.04 10.55
CA ARG A 65 -10.75 3.73 9.32
C ARG A 65 -9.23 3.78 9.18
N ILE A 66 -8.73 3.54 7.99
CA ILE A 66 -7.31 3.65 7.69
C ILE A 66 -7.04 5.06 7.17
N SER A 67 -6.35 5.87 7.96
CA SER A 67 -5.87 7.17 7.50
C SER A 67 -4.75 7.02 6.47
N ARG A 68 -4.51 8.07 5.67
CA ARG A 68 -3.38 8.07 4.72
C ARG A 68 -2.04 7.78 5.40
N SER A 69 -1.84 8.25 6.64
CA SER A 69 -0.60 8.01 7.37
C SER A 69 -0.44 6.54 7.74
N GLU A 70 -1.50 5.91 8.25
CA GLU A 70 -1.49 4.48 8.63
C GLU A 70 -1.30 3.59 7.41
N PHE A 71 -2.02 3.91 6.31
CA PHE A 71 -1.83 3.24 5.05
C PHE A 71 -0.37 3.32 4.59
N MET A 72 0.20 4.53 4.59
CA MET A 72 1.60 4.75 4.20
C MET A 72 2.58 4.00 5.10
N GLN A 73 2.36 3.98 6.41
CA GLN A 73 3.20 3.23 7.33
C GLN A 73 3.15 1.73 7.06
N ARG A 74 1.96 1.18 6.84
CA ARG A 74 1.79 -0.25 6.56
C ARG A 74 2.44 -0.65 5.24
N VAL A 75 2.19 0.09 4.17
CA VAL A 75 2.77 -0.23 2.86
C VAL A 75 4.30 -0.07 2.91
N MET A 76 4.84 0.92 3.63
CA MET A 76 6.29 1.05 3.83
C MET A 76 6.88 -0.12 4.66
N ALA A 77 6.13 -0.65 5.62
CA ALA A 77 6.53 -1.84 6.36
C ALA A 77 6.52 -3.11 5.50
N ASP A 78 5.50 -3.27 4.64
CA ASP A 78 5.47 -4.35 3.65
C ASP A 78 6.61 -4.21 2.64
N PHE A 79 6.89 -2.99 2.17
CA PHE A 79 8.04 -2.69 1.31
C PHE A 79 9.34 -3.14 1.97
N ALA A 80 9.59 -2.75 3.22
CA ALA A 80 10.79 -3.13 3.95
C ALA A 80 10.88 -4.65 4.21
N THR A 81 9.74 -5.34 4.23
CA THR A 81 9.68 -6.80 4.39
C THR A 81 9.97 -7.52 3.07
N ALA A 82 9.51 -6.95 1.96
CA ALA A 82 9.75 -7.46 0.60
C ALA A 82 11.15 -7.07 0.06
N ASP A 83 11.73 -5.97 0.54
CA ASP A 83 13.12 -5.55 0.33
C ASP A 83 14.07 -6.46 1.12
N HIS A 84 14.24 -7.69 0.61
CA HIS A 84 15.01 -8.74 1.27
C HIS A 84 16.50 -8.41 1.40
N ASP A 85 17.07 -7.65 0.47
CA ASP A 85 18.47 -7.22 0.48
C ASP A 85 18.67 -5.84 1.13
N ARG A 86 17.58 -5.19 1.57
CA ARG A 86 17.56 -3.90 2.29
C ARG A 86 18.27 -2.79 1.55
N ASN A 87 18.19 -2.83 0.22
CA ASN A 87 18.86 -1.88 -0.65
C ASN A 87 17.97 -0.64 -0.93
N GLY A 88 16.72 -0.65 -0.48
CA GLY A 88 15.73 0.41 -0.72
C GLY A 88 14.89 0.22 -1.99
N ASN A 89 14.96 -0.94 -2.64
CA ASN A 89 14.33 -1.29 -3.91
C ASN A 89 13.75 -2.71 -3.88
N LEU A 90 12.53 -2.88 -4.40
CA LEU A 90 11.96 -4.20 -4.62
C LEU A 90 12.50 -4.77 -5.93
N GLN A 91 13.18 -5.92 -5.89
CA GLN A 91 13.76 -6.64 -7.04
C GLN A 91 13.11 -8.01 -7.26
#